data_AF-A0A7S4C525-F1
#
_entry.id   AF-A0A7S4C525-F1
#
_cell.length_a   1.000
_cell.length_b   1.000
_cell.length_c   1.000
_cell.angle_alpha   90.00
_cell.angle_beta   90.00
_cell.angle_gamma   90.00
#
_symmetry.space_group_name_H-M   'P 1'
#
loop_
_entity.id
_entity.type
_entity.pdbx_description
1 polymer ?
#
loop_
_entity_poly.entity_id
_entity_poly.type
_entity_poly.pdbx_seq_one_letter_code
_entity_poly.pdbx_strand_id
1 'polypeptide(L)'
;KKSSQEGALQRYTAEPLGETAAEVRSLESGTKYAFEVHARTAEGWRLYTDTLEEATMALSDFPLPILAPEVRDFIDCTTVRLSLPTLRYCDRSTHLALEYRRGGATSWELMRAHILGGDLEVGGLSPYAVHYFRLVGFEHSVEAEATAGTSTPAIMTDMLHSPLLLPPTARATSSASYTLRWQGDSPCRPEAKWRVVYRRMDHS
;
A
#
# COMPACT_ATOMS: atom_id res chain seq x y z
N LYS A 1 -2.06 -40.44 31.43
CA LYS A 1 -3.31 -39.94 30.82
C LYS A 1 -3.22 -38.42 30.72
N LYS A 2 -2.80 -37.89 29.56
CA LYS A 2 -2.86 -36.44 29.26
C LYS A 2 -4.23 -36.17 28.64
N SER A 3 -5.05 -35.39 29.32
CA SER A 3 -6.32 -34.88 28.79
C SER A 3 -6.00 -33.62 28.01
N SER A 4 -6.22 -33.64 26.69
CA SER A 4 -6.22 -32.46 25.84
C SER A 4 -7.43 -31.62 26.23
N GLN A 5 -7.23 -30.40 26.75
CA GLN A 5 -8.32 -29.44 26.91
C GLN A 5 -8.51 -28.76 25.55
N GLU A 6 -9.52 -29.23 24.84
CA GLU A 6 -10.10 -28.62 23.66
C GLU A 6 -10.69 -27.26 24.09
N GLY A 7 -10.15 -26.18 23.53
CA GLY A 7 -10.58 -24.82 23.85
C GLY A 7 -12.04 -24.63 23.44
N ALA A 8 -12.89 -24.20 24.37
CA ALA A 8 -14.30 -23.98 24.11
C ALA A 8 -14.49 -22.86 23.06
N LEU A 9 -15.25 -23.15 22.01
CA LEU A 9 -15.68 -22.17 21.00
C LEU A 9 -16.42 -21.02 21.69
N GLN A 10 -15.82 -19.83 21.71
CA GLN A 10 -16.49 -18.64 22.21
C GLN A 10 -17.52 -18.14 21.20
N ARG A 11 -18.72 -17.84 21.69
CA ARG A 11 -19.89 -17.50 20.88
C ARG A 11 -19.89 -16.00 20.58
N TYR A 12 -19.55 -15.60 19.36
CA TYR A 12 -19.76 -14.22 18.90
C TYR A 12 -21.21 -14.05 18.41
N THR A 13 -21.84 -12.93 18.77
CA THR A 13 -23.24 -12.66 18.39
C THR A 13 -23.26 -12.12 16.97
N ALA A 14 -24.03 -12.74 16.09
CA ALA A 14 -24.12 -12.33 14.68
C ALA A 14 -24.62 -10.88 14.55
N GLU A 15 -23.84 -10.06 13.85
CA GLU A 15 -24.19 -8.71 13.38
C GLU A 15 -25.26 -8.78 12.25
N PRO A 16 -25.84 -7.64 11.81
CA PRO A 16 -27.07 -7.60 11.00
C PRO A 16 -27.00 -8.39 9.67
N LEU A 17 -28.17 -8.73 9.13
CA LEU A 17 -28.33 -9.40 7.83
C LEU A 17 -27.51 -8.71 6.72
N GLY A 18 -26.54 -9.42 6.15
CA GLY A 18 -25.86 -9.04 4.89
C GLY A 18 -24.36 -8.77 4.99
N GLU A 19 -23.78 -8.72 6.19
CA GLU A 19 -22.34 -8.55 6.35
C GLU A 19 -21.61 -9.90 6.25
N THR A 20 -20.63 -9.98 5.33
CA THR A 20 -19.79 -11.17 5.10
C THR A 20 -18.38 -11.01 5.65
N ALA A 21 -18.18 -10.06 6.57
CA ALA A 21 -16.91 -9.77 7.22
C ALA A 21 -17.16 -9.45 8.70
N ALA A 22 -16.28 -9.94 9.57
CA ALA A 22 -16.30 -9.63 10.99
C ALA A 22 -14.87 -9.56 11.53
N GLU A 23 -14.61 -8.61 12.44
CA GLU A 23 -13.33 -8.51 13.14
C GLU A 23 -13.41 -9.20 14.50
N VAL A 24 -12.65 -10.28 14.67
CA VAL A 24 -12.53 -10.96 15.97
C VAL A 24 -11.44 -10.29 16.79
N ARG A 25 -11.84 -9.63 17.89
CA ARG A 25 -10.96 -8.82 18.75
C ARG A 25 -10.58 -9.55 20.03
N SER A 26 -9.61 -8.99 20.76
CA SER A 26 -9.17 -9.47 22.08
C SER A 26 -8.60 -10.89 22.08
N LEU A 27 -8.00 -11.32 20.96
CA LEU A 27 -7.24 -12.55 20.87
C LEU A 27 -5.83 -12.35 21.46
N GLU A 28 -5.27 -13.43 22.00
CA GLU A 28 -3.88 -13.45 22.49
C GLU A 28 -2.92 -13.50 21.30
N SER A 29 -1.80 -12.78 21.37
CA SER A 29 -0.74 -12.80 20.34
C SER A 29 -0.04 -14.16 20.28
N GLY A 30 0.47 -14.55 19.11
CA GLY A 30 1.23 -15.78 18.88
C GLY A 30 0.43 -17.06 19.09
N THR A 31 -0.89 -16.98 19.08
CA THR A 31 -1.80 -18.07 19.45
C THR A 31 -2.58 -18.54 18.23
N LYS A 32 -2.66 -19.87 18.07
CA LYS A 32 -3.41 -20.51 16.99
C LYS A 32 -4.89 -20.65 17.38
N TYR A 33 -5.77 -20.22 16.48
CA TYR A 33 -7.22 -20.27 16.60
C TYR A 33 -7.82 -21.06 15.45
N ALA A 34 -8.96 -21.69 15.70
CA ALA A 34 -9.79 -22.34 14.70
C ALA A 34 -11.09 -21.55 14.54
N PHE A 35 -11.48 -21.27 13.30
CA PHE A 35 -12.64 -20.46 12.96
C PHE A 35 -13.62 -21.26 12.10
N GLU A 36 -14.90 -21.18 12.45
CA GLU A 36 -16.02 -21.72 11.68
C GLU A 36 -17.12 -20.66 11.62
N VAL A 37 -17.68 -20.43 10.43
CA VAL A 37 -18.80 -19.49 10.25
C VAL A 37 -20.08 -20.28 10.06
N HIS A 38 -21.08 -19.98 10.90
CA HIS A 38 -22.37 -20.66 10.87
C HIS A 38 -23.42 -19.74 10.26
N ALA A 39 -24.22 -20.27 9.33
CA ALA A 39 -25.40 -19.57 8.82
C ALA A 39 -26.65 -20.01 9.58
N ARG A 40 -27.47 -19.04 10.01
CA ARG A 40 -28.80 -19.32 10.57
C ARG A 40 -29.85 -19.26 9.47
N THR A 41 -30.53 -20.36 9.22
CA THR A 41 -31.72 -20.41 8.35
C THR A 41 -32.99 -20.50 9.19
N ALA A 42 -34.15 -20.57 8.55
CA ALA A 42 -35.43 -20.85 9.22
C ALA A 42 -35.40 -22.17 10.02
N GLU A 43 -34.51 -23.09 9.68
CA GLU A 43 -34.34 -24.40 10.30
C GLU A 43 -33.28 -24.41 11.43
N GLY A 44 -32.65 -23.26 11.71
CA GLY A 44 -31.65 -23.07 12.76
C GLY A 44 -30.21 -22.97 12.24
N TRP A 45 -29.25 -23.20 13.14
CA TRP A 45 -27.81 -23.15 12.85
C TRP A 45 -27.31 -24.53 12.41
N ARG A 46 -27.46 -24.84 11.11
CA ARG A 46 -27.17 -26.20 10.59
C ARG A 46 -26.09 -26.24 9.51
N LEU A 47 -25.78 -25.10 8.88
CA LEU A 47 -24.77 -25.00 7.82
C LEU A 47 -23.55 -24.24 8.35
N TYR A 48 -22.36 -24.80 8.14
CA TYR A 48 -21.09 -24.25 8.58
C TYR A 48 -20.05 -24.36 7.46
N THR A 49 -19.06 -23.46 7.51
CA THR A 49 -17.88 -23.54 6.64
C THR A 49 -16.94 -24.64 7.10
N ASP A 50 -15.99 -25.02 6.24
CA ASP A 50 -14.81 -25.77 6.71
C ASP A 50 -14.05 -24.96 7.77
N THR A 51 -13.40 -25.67 8.70
CA THR A 51 -12.59 -25.07 9.76
C THR A 51 -11.35 -24.40 9.15
N LEU A 52 -11.17 -23.11 9.42
CA LEU A 52 -9.94 -22.38 9.12
C LEU A 52 -9.08 -22.30 10.37
N GLU A 53 -7.84 -22.79 10.30
CA GLU A 53 -6.88 -22.67 11.39
C GLU A 53 -5.84 -21.59 11.07
N GLU A 54 -5.73 -20.57 11.90
CA GLU A 54 -4.81 -19.44 11.71
C GLU A 54 -4.17 -19.02 13.04
N ALA A 55 -2.98 -18.41 13.00
CA ALA A 55 -2.31 -17.89 14.19
C ALA A 55 -2.30 -16.36 14.21
N THR A 56 -2.54 -15.78 15.38
CA THR A 56 -2.25 -14.37 15.62
C THR A 56 -0.74 -14.13 15.61
N MET A 57 -0.33 -12.93 15.22
CA MET A 57 1.07 -12.53 15.17
C MET A 57 1.74 -12.65 16.55
N ALA A 58 2.99 -13.11 16.59
CA ALA A 58 3.86 -13.14 17.75
C ALA A 58 4.91 -12.01 17.68
N LEU A 59 5.57 -11.71 18.80
CA LEU A 59 6.66 -10.73 18.82
C LEU A 59 7.81 -11.13 17.87
N SER A 60 8.12 -12.43 17.82
CA SER A 60 9.16 -13.00 16.94
C SER A 60 8.87 -12.87 15.44
N ASP A 61 7.65 -12.51 15.06
CA ASP A 61 7.32 -12.29 13.66
C ASP A 61 7.84 -10.92 13.17
N PHE A 62 8.29 -10.06 14.08
CA PHE A 62 8.92 -8.79 13.72
C PHE A 62 10.44 -8.96 13.44
N PRO A 63 11.01 -8.22 12.47
CA PRO A 63 10.33 -7.35 11.52
C PRO A 63 9.62 -8.15 10.43
N LEU A 64 8.30 -8.04 10.39
CA LEU A 64 7.52 -8.44 9.22
C LEU A 64 8.00 -7.62 8.02
N PRO A 65 7.85 -8.11 6.79
CA PRO A 65 8.06 -7.27 5.62
C PRO A 65 7.20 -6.00 5.73
N ILE A 66 7.83 -4.87 6.01
CA ILE A 66 7.16 -3.59 6.06
C ILE A 66 6.90 -3.20 4.61
N LEU A 67 5.63 -3.23 4.23
CA LEU A 67 5.20 -2.94 2.87
C LEU A 67 5.35 -1.46 2.57
N ALA A 68 5.66 -1.15 1.31
CA ALA A 68 5.67 0.22 0.83
C ALA A 68 4.27 0.86 0.98
N PRO A 69 4.19 2.18 1.21
CA PRO A 69 2.93 2.89 1.12
C PRO A 69 2.40 2.89 -0.31
N GLU A 70 1.09 2.89 -0.49
CA GLU A 70 0.45 3.02 -1.80
C GLU A 70 0.19 4.50 -2.10
N VAL A 71 0.53 4.96 -3.30
CA VAL A 71 0.18 6.32 -3.73
C VAL A 71 -1.24 6.34 -4.25
N ARG A 72 -2.12 7.10 -3.60
CA ARG A 72 -3.51 7.25 -4.01
C ARG A 72 -3.67 8.33 -5.07
N ASP A 73 -3.20 9.52 -4.75
CA ASP A 73 -3.27 10.68 -5.64
C ASP A 73 -2.18 11.72 -5.30
N PHE A 74 -2.09 12.73 -6.16
CA PHE A 74 -1.35 13.96 -5.90
C PHE A 74 -2.37 15.09 -5.80
N ILE A 75 -2.33 15.83 -4.69
CA ILE A 75 -3.20 16.98 -4.46
C ILE A 75 -2.71 18.16 -5.29
N ASP A 76 -1.39 18.33 -5.33
CA ASP A 76 -0.68 19.32 -6.13
C ASP A 76 0.73 18.81 -6.48
N CYS A 77 1.58 19.66 -7.03
CA CYS A 77 2.94 19.31 -7.47
C CYS A 77 3.94 19.03 -6.34
N THR A 78 3.54 19.27 -5.10
CA THR A 78 4.36 19.21 -3.88
C THR A 78 3.72 18.39 -2.77
N THR A 79 2.51 17.87 -2.99
CA THR A 79 1.71 17.17 -1.98
C THR A 79 1.13 15.87 -2.53
N VAL A 80 1.31 14.78 -1.79
CA VAL A 80 0.85 13.43 -2.12
C VAL A 80 -0.11 12.91 -1.06
N ARG A 81 -1.11 12.14 -1.48
CA ARG A 81 -1.91 11.29 -0.57
C ARG A 81 -1.45 9.85 -0.68
N LEU A 82 -1.09 9.28 0.46
CA LEU A 82 -0.61 7.92 0.61
C LEU A 82 -1.62 7.11 1.41
N SER A 83 -1.82 5.86 1.03
CA SER A 83 -2.48 4.84 1.83
C SER A 83 -1.41 3.96 2.46
N LEU A 84 -1.26 4.06 3.78
CA LEU A 84 -0.23 3.37 4.54
C LEU A 84 -0.79 2.01 5.02
N PRO A 85 -0.07 0.90 4.85
CA PRO A 85 -0.46 -0.38 5.44
C PRO A 85 -0.63 -0.23 6.96
N THR A 86 -1.68 -0.86 7.50
CA THR A 86 -1.90 -0.92 8.94
C THR A 86 -0.73 -1.61 9.61
N LEU A 87 -0.16 -0.94 10.61
CA LEU A 87 0.88 -1.51 11.45
C LEU A 87 0.28 -2.69 12.22
N ARG A 88 0.84 -3.88 11.99
CA ARG A 88 0.63 -5.04 12.85
C ARG A 88 1.69 -5.00 13.93
N TYR A 89 1.27 -4.99 15.19
CA TYR A 89 2.17 -4.90 16.34
C TYR A 89 1.73 -5.82 17.48
N CYS A 90 2.71 -6.36 18.20
CA CYS A 90 2.50 -7.11 19.45
C CYS A 90 2.81 -6.25 20.68
N ASP A 91 3.57 -5.16 20.51
CA ASP A 91 3.98 -4.25 21.58
C ASP A 91 3.47 -2.82 21.31
N ARG A 92 3.05 -2.12 22.36
CA ARG A 92 2.46 -0.77 22.25
C ARG A 92 3.48 0.32 21.88
N SER A 93 4.77 0.06 22.06
CA SER A 93 5.85 0.97 21.67
C SER A 93 6.24 0.82 20.19
N THR A 94 5.77 -0.24 19.51
CA THR A 94 5.99 -0.42 18.08
C THR A 94 5.27 0.69 17.31
N HIS A 95 6.02 1.36 16.43
CA HIS A 95 5.45 2.39 15.56
C HIS A 95 6.18 2.43 14.22
N LEU A 96 5.54 3.05 13.22
CA LEU A 96 6.16 3.33 11.93
C LEU A 96 6.56 4.80 11.82
N ALA A 97 7.55 5.06 10.98
CA ALA A 97 7.82 6.35 10.42
C ALA A 97 7.77 6.29 8.89
N LEU A 98 7.37 7.39 8.27
CA LEU A 98 7.42 7.58 6.84
C LEU A 98 8.70 8.35 6.49
N GLU A 99 9.49 7.75 5.63
CA GLU A 99 10.64 8.39 5.02
C GLU A 99 10.41 8.68 3.54
N TYR A 100 11.04 9.75 3.08
CA TYR A 100 11.01 10.24 1.72
C TYR A 100 12.43 10.31 1.17
N ARG A 101 12.57 10.03 -0.13
CA ARG A 101 13.80 10.31 -0.86
C ARG A 101 13.48 10.83 -2.24
N ARG A 102 14.14 11.93 -2.59
CA ARG A 102 14.12 12.48 -3.96
C ARG A 102 14.96 11.60 -4.90
N GLY A 103 14.55 11.47 -6.15
CA GLY A 103 15.34 10.86 -7.20
C GLY A 103 16.71 11.52 -7.34
N GLY A 104 17.75 10.69 -7.38
CA GLY A 104 19.15 11.12 -7.40
C GLY A 104 19.74 11.47 -6.04
N ALA A 105 18.93 11.56 -4.97
CA ALA A 105 19.45 11.64 -3.60
C ALA A 105 19.83 10.25 -3.08
N THR A 106 20.78 10.20 -2.15
CA THR A 106 21.23 8.95 -1.50
C THR A 106 20.60 8.76 -0.12
N SER A 107 20.37 9.84 0.62
CA SER A 107 19.78 9.85 1.95
C SER A 107 18.26 9.84 1.93
N TRP A 108 17.68 9.21 2.94
CA TRP A 108 16.26 9.29 3.25
C TRP A 108 16.01 10.39 4.29
N GLU A 109 14.89 11.07 4.17
CA GLU A 109 14.46 12.17 5.04
C GLU A 109 13.18 11.75 5.76
N LEU A 110 13.12 11.98 7.07
CA LEU A 110 11.93 11.71 7.88
C LEU A 110 10.83 12.73 7.54
N MET A 111 9.68 12.25 7.08
CA MET A 111 8.50 13.08 6.82
C MET A 111 7.51 13.06 7.99
N ARG A 112 7.32 11.90 8.60
CA ARG A 112 6.38 11.73 9.72
C ARG A 112 6.78 10.54 10.59
N ALA A 113 6.64 10.69 11.91
CA ALA A 113 6.89 9.66 12.90
C ALA A 113 5.58 9.20 13.57
N HIS A 114 5.66 8.11 14.34
CA HIS A 114 4.57 7.55 15.15
C HIS A 114 3.27 7.26 14.37
N ILE A 115 3.43 6.58 13.24
CA ILE A 115 2.34 6.19 12.33
C ILE A 115 1.84 4.79 12.69
N LEU A 116 0.52 4.60 12.64
CA LEU A 116 -0.14 3.30 12.81
C LEU A 116 -0.74 2.73 11.50
N GLY A 117 -0.76 3.52 10.43
CA GLY A 117 -1.36 3.16 9.13
C GLY A 117 -2.44 4.15 8.71
N GLY A 118 -3.19 3.80 7.67
CA GLY A 118 -4.31 4.61 7.15
C GLY A 118 -3.88 5.64 6.10
N ASP A 119 -4.80 6.55 5.76
CA ASP A 119 -4.53 7.59 4.77
C ASP A 119 -3.73 8.75 5.38
N LEU A 120 -2.71 9.20 4.65
CA LEU A 120 -1.84 10.29 5.06
C LEU A 120 -1.55 11.22 3.88
N GLU A 121 -1.76 12.51 4.10
CA GLU A 121 -1.31 13.56 3.19
C GLU A 121 0.05 14.11 3.62
N VAL A 122 0.98 14.21 2.67
CA VAL A 122 2.35 14.65 2.91
C VAL A 122 2.73 15.71 1.89
N GLY A 123 2.98 16.92 2.37
CA GLY A 123 3.49 18.04 1.57
C GLY A 123 5.01 18.14 1.58
N GLY A 124 5.54 19.19 0.95
CA GLY A 124 6.98 19.48 0.96
C GLY A 124 7.80 18.65 -0.04
N LEU A 125 7.14 17.99 -0.99
CA LEU A 125 7.85 17.28 -2.05
C LEU A 125 8.54 18.28 -2.97
N SER A 126 9.74 17.93 -3.42
CA SER A 126 10.46 18.76 -4.39
C SER A 126 9.72 18.73 -5.72
N PRO A 127 9.27 19.88 -6.26
CA PRO A 127 8.58 19.87 -7.54
C PRO A 127 9.51 19.32 -8.64
N TYR A 128 8.91 18.75 -9.69
CA TYR A 128 9.62 18.26 -10.88
C TYR A 128 10.53 17.04 -10.64
N ALA A 129 10.48 16.43 -9.46
CA ALA A 129 11.36 15.32 -9.11
C ALA A 129 10.69 13.95 -9.32
N VAL A 130 11.52 12.91 -9.27
CA VAL A 130 11.08 11.55 -8.96
C VAL A 130 11.06 11.41 -7.44
N HIS A 131 10.10 10.67 -6.91
CA HIS A 131 9.88 10.48 -5.49
C HIS A 131 9.87 9.00 -5.14
N TYR A 132 10.42 8.71 -3.97
CA TYR A 132 10.38 7.40 -3.33
C TYR A 132 9.91 7.58 -1.90
N PHE A 133 9.04 6.69 -1.45
CA PHE A 133 8.57 6.63 -0.08
C PHE A 133 8.84 5.24 0.48
N ARG A 134 9.17 5.16 1.76
CA ARG A 134 9.21 3.88 2.47
C ARG A 134 8.75 4.09 3.91
N LEU A 135 8.24 3.01 4.49
CA LEU A 135 7.98 2.97 5.92
C LEU A 135 9.19 2.34 6.63
N VAL A 136 9.47 2.83 7.83
CA VAL A 136 10.51 2.30 8.71
C VAL A 136 9.84 1.95 10.03
N GLY A 137 10.07 0.74 10.53
CA GLY A 137 9.49 0.27 11.78
C GLY A 137 10.49 0.33 12.91
N PHE A 138 9.99 0.72 14.08
CA PHE A 138 10.75 0.75 15.31
C PHE A 138 10.12 -0.21 16.29
N GLU A 139 10.93 -1.08 16.88
CA GLU A 139 10.50 -2.03 17.88
C GLU A 139 11.19 -1.75 19.21
N HIS A 140 10.39 -1.77 20.29
CA HIS A 140 10.83 -1.35 21.61
C HIS A 140 11.34 0.10 21.57
N SER A 141 11.51 0.78 22.71
CA SER A 141 11.89 2.21 22.73
C SER A 141 13.31 2.50 22.23
N VAL A 142 13.94 1.59 21.47
CA VAL A 142 15.29 1.73 20.94
C VAL A 142 15.18 2.25 19.51
N GLU A 143 15.11 3.57 19.36
CA GLU A 143 15.11 4.26 18.06
C GLU A 143 16.31 3.89 17.15
N ALA A 144 17.34 3.23 17.70
CA ALA A 144 18.54 2.81 16.98
C ALA A 144 18.38 1.54 16.12
N GLU A 145 17.37 0.69 16.35
CA GLU A 145 17.16 -0.56 15.60
C GLU A 145 15.99 -0.46 14.60
N ALA A 146 16.03 0.60 13.79
CA ALA A 146 15.02 0.87 12.79
C ALA A 146 15.08 -0.16 11.65
N THR A 147 13.98 -0.85 11.37
CA THR A 147 13.88 -1.77 10.23
C THR A 147 13.25 -1.06 9.04
N ALA A 148 14.02 -0.92 7.95
CA ALA A 148 13.51 -0.32 6.72
C ALA A 148 12.62 -1.28 5.95
N GLY A 149 11.44 -0.79 5.56
CA GLY A 149 10.55 -1.48 4.65
C GLY A 149 10.94 -1.35 3.18
N THR A 150 10.11 -1.94 2.34
CA THR A 150 10.21 -1.80 0.90
C THR A 150 9.87 -0.37 0.49
N SER A 151 10.62 0.15 -0.48
CA SER A 151 10.34 1.44 -1.10
C SER A 151 9.26 1.29 -2.16
N THR A 152 8.48 2.34 -2.36
CA THR A 152 7.67 2.49 -3.56
C THR A 152 8.54 2.43 -4.82
N PRO A 153 7.95 2.09 -5.99
CA PRO A 153 8.60 2.37 -7.26
C PRO A 153 8.85 3.88 -7.43
N ALA A 154 9.59 4.23 -8.48
CA ALA A 154 9.79 5.62 -8.88
C ALA A 154 8.45 6.27 -9.22
N ILE A 155 8.06 7.27 -8.43
CA ILE A 155 6.81 8.01 -8.66
C ILE A 155 7.14 9.41 -9.14
N MET A 156 6.29 9.92 -10.01
CA MET A 156 6.34 11.27 -10.52
C MET A 156 4.99 11.91 -10.21
N THR A 157 5.01 13.10 -9.57
CA THR A 157 3.80 13.92 -9.38
C THR A 157 3.08 14.05 -10.71
N ASP A 158 1.74 14.12 -10.74
CA ASP A 158 0.90 14.16 -11.96
C ASP A 158 0.86 12.92 -12.87
N MET A 159 1.71 11.90 -12.65
CA MET A 159 1.87 10.79 -13.62
C MET A 159 0.94 9.59 -13.43
N LEU A 160 0.30 9.43 -12.28
CA LEU A 160 -0.58 8.28 -11.99
C LEU A 160 -1.74 8.15 -12.98
N HIS A 161 -2.28 9.29 -13.44
CA HIS A 161 -3.40 9.35 -14.38
C HIS A 161 -3.20 10.46 -15.43
N SER A 162 -1.94 10.72 -15.81
CA SER A 162 -1.61 11.90 -16.63
C SER A 162 -2.11 11.78 -18.06
N PRO A 163 -2.71 12.85 -18.62
CA PRO A 163 -2.88 12.99 -20.06
C PRO A 163 -1.56 12.87 -20.84
N LEU A 164 -0.42 13.17 -20.19
CA LEU A 164 0.92 13.02 -20.78
C LEU A 164 1.27 11.57 -21.15
N LEU A 165 0.59 10.58 -20.57
CA LEU A 165 0.78 9.16 -20.86
C LEU A 165 -0.12 8.65 -21.99
N LEU A 166 -1.04 9.47 -22.50
CA LEU A 166 -1.89 9.07 -23.62
C LEU A 166 -1.06 8.92 -24.91
N PRO A 167 -1.40 7.95 -25.79
CA PRO A 167 -0.71 7.79 -27.06
C PRO A 167 -0.75 9.07 -27.90
N PRO A 168 0.32 9.40 -28.65
CA PRO A 168 0.28 10.49 -29.60
C PRO A 168 -0.69 10.17 -30.74
N THR A 169 -1.25 11.22 -31.34
CA THR A 169 -1.98 11.13 -32.60
C THR A 169 -1.04 11.44 -33.76
N ALA A 170 -1.25 10.79 -34.90
CA ALA A 170 -0.44 10.96 -36.09
C ALA A 170 -1.33 11.26 -37.31
N ARG A 171 -0.90 12.20 -38.16
CA ARG A 171 -1.53 12.49 -39.45
C ARG A 171 -0.47 12.55 -40.54
N ALA A 172 -0.64 11.75 -41.59
CA ALA A 172 0.22 11.85 -42.77
C ALA A 172 0.06 13.21 -43.43
N THR A 173 1.17 13.88 -43.71
CA THR A 173 1.21 15.18 -44.39
C THR A 173 1.77 15.09 -45.80
N SER A 174 2.46 13.99 -46.13
CA SER A 174 2.95 13.66 -47.47
C SER A 174 3.17 12.15 -47.60
N SER A 175 3.69 11.69 -48.74
CA SER A 175 4.13 10.31 -48.95
C SER A 175 5.29 9.88 -48.03
N ALA A 176 5.98 10.82 -47.37
CA ALA A 176 7.16 10.57 -46.55
C ALA A 176 7.17 11.36 -45.24
N SER A 177 6.03 11.88 -44.78
CA SER A 177 5.98 12.74 -43.59
C SER A 177 4.70 12.57 -42.79
N TYR A 178 4.84 12.69 -41.47
CA TYR A 178 3.74 12.71 -40.52
C TYR A 178 3.87 13.93 -39.61
N THR A 179 2.75 14.53 -39.25
CA THR A 179 2.66 15.38 -38.06
C THR A 179 2.19 14.54 -36.89
N LEU A 180 2.95 14.59 -35.80
CA LEU A 180 2.58 13.98 -34.52
C LEU A 180 2.05 15.06 -33.56
N ARG A 181 1.05 14.72 -32.75
CA ARG A 181 0.54 15.58 -31.68
C ARG A 181 0.33 14.76 -30.41
N TRP A 182 0.73 15.28 -29.28
CA TRP A 182 0.56 14.68 -27.95
C TRP A 182 0.18 15.76 -26.94
N GLN A 183 -0.27 15.34 -25.76
CA GLN A 183 -0.53 16.25 -24.65
C GLN A 183 0.79 16.68 -24.05
N GLY A 184 1.04 17.99 -24.00
CA GLY A 184 2.31 18.57 -23.55
C GLY A 184 2.26 19.18 -22.16
N ASP A 185 1.07 19.45 -21.62
CA ASP A 185 0.91 20.32 -20.47
C ASP A 185 0.82 19.51 -19.18
N SER A 186 1.83 19.68 -18.33
CA SER A 186 1.68 19.43 -16.90
C SER A 186 2.07 20.68 -16.11
N PRO A 187 1.20 21.16 -15.19
CA PRO A 187 1.56 22.23 -14.27
C PRO A 187 2.72 21.84 -13.34
N CYS A 188 2.93 20.54 -13.13
CA CYS A 188 4.00 20.01 -12.30
C CYS A 188 5.23 19.60 -13.10
N ARG A 189 5.35 20.01 -14.39
CA ARG A 189 6.54 19.76 -15.26
C ARG A 189 6.74 20.86 -16.34
N PRO A 190 6.94 22.13 -15.97
CA PRO A 190 7.14 23.22 -16.93
C PRO A 190 8.44 23.07 -17.74
N GLU A 191 9.42 22.30 -17.24
CA GLU A 191 10.69 22.06 -17.91
C GLU A 191 10.75 20.70 -18.65
N ALA A 192 9.61 20.04 -18.84
CA ALA A 192 9.57 18.76 -19.54
C ALA A 192 10.12 18.88 -20.97
N LYS A 193 11.00 17.94 -21.35
CA LYS A 193 11.53 17.80 -22.71
C LYS A 193 11.01 16.51 -23.32
N TRP A 194 10.61 16.59 -24.58
CA TRP A 194 10.01 15.47 -25.32
C TRP A 194 11.02 14.84 -26.27
N ARG A 195 11.03 13.51 -26.33
CA ARG A 195 11.82 12.73 -27.30
C ARG A 195 10.91 11.80 -28.07
N VAL A 196 10.86 11.97 -29.38
CA VAL A 196 10.14 11.05 -30.29
C VAL A 196 11.08 9.91 -30.66
N VAL A 197 10.60 8.67 -30.49
CA VAL A 197 11.29 7.46 -30.93
C VAL A 197 10.37 6.73 -31.90
N TYR A 198 10.90 6.30 -33.04
CA TYR A 198 10.14 5.57 -34.05
C TYR A 198 10.94 4.38 -34.59
N ARG A 199 10.24 3.38 -35.11
CA ARG A 199 10.82 2.27 -35.86
C ARG A 199 9.95 1.95 -37.07
N ARG A 200 10.57 1.52 -38.16
CA ARG A 200 9.83 0.93 -39.28
C ARG A 200 9.31 -0.45 -38.85
N MET A 201 8.03 -0.71 -39.10
CA MET A 201 7.48 -2.06 -39.00
C MET A 201 7.60 -2.67 -40.40
N ASP A 202 8.38 -3.74 -40.55
CA ASP A 202 8.38 -4.50 -41.80
C ASP A 202 7.06 -5.28 -41.90
N HIS A 203 6.48 -5.34 -43.09
CA HIS A 203 5.33 -6.21 -43.33
C HIS A 203 5.82 -7.67 -43.35
N SER A 204 5.27 -8.49 -42.45
CA SER A 204 5.36 -9.94 -42.52
C SER A 204 4.57 -10.49 -43.70
#